data_AF-A0A2G9FN37-F1
#
_entry.id   AF-A0A2G9FN37-F1
#
_cell.length_a   1.000
_cell.length_b   1.000
_cell.length_c   1.000
_cell.angle_alpha   90.00
_cell.angle_beta   90.00
_cell.angle_gamma   90.00
#
_symmetry.space_group_name_H-M   'P 1'
#
loop_
_entity.id
_entity.type
_entity.pdbx_description
1 polymer ?
#
loop_
_entity_poly.entity_id
_entity_poly.type
_entity_poly.pdbx_seq_one_letter_code
_entity_poly.pdbx_strand_id
1 'polypeptide(L)'
;MSELLNINKKISYAKTKIKFLERKLSKYKKEETAEKRKARAHLLITKGVLLEMLGLENEDNEVILGFLSTFPKSNNEKEYFKSIGKEIFKNYKK
;
A
#
# COMPACT_ATOMS: atom_id res chain seq x y z
N MET A 1 43.40 -31.61 18.79
CA MET A 1 43.61 -30.83 17.53
C MET A 1 42.51 -31.07 16.48
N SER A 2 42.15 -32.33 16.15
CA SER A 2 41.11 -32.66 15.14
C SER A 2 39.70 -32.13 15.49
N GLU A 3 39.26 -32.24 16.74
CA GLU A 3 37.92 -31.81 17.15
C GLU A 3 37.73 -30.30 17.10
N LEU A 4 38.73 -29.52 17.52
CA LEU A 4 38.72 -28.07 17.44
C LEU A 4 38.60 -27.58 15.99
N LEU A 5 39.30 -28.24 15.07
CA LEU A 5 39.20 -27.97 13.63
C LEU A 5 37.79 -28.27 13.09
N ASN A 6 37.16 -29.34 13.56
CA ASN A 6 35.81 -29.73 13.18
C ASN A 6 34.75 -28.74 13.71
N ILE A 7 34.91 -28.30 14.96
CA ILE A 7 34.07 -27.25 15.57
C ILE A 7 34.20 -25.94 14.78
N ASN A 8 35.41 -25.50 14.45
CA ASN A 8 35.64 -24.28 13.68
C ASN A 8 35.03 -24.36 12.27
N LYS A 9 35.08 -25.51 11.61
CA LYS A 9 34.40 -25.74 10.32
C LYS A 9 32.87 -25.59 10.46
N LYS A 10 32.28 -26.21 11.50
CA LYS A 10 30.83 -26.09 11.78
C LYS A 10 30.43 -24.64 12.06
N ILE A 11 31.22 -23.90 12.83
CA ILE A 11 30.99 -22.46 13.10
C ILE A 11 31.06 -21.65 11.80
N SER A 12 32.06 -21.89 10.96
CA SER A 12 32.19 -21.19 9.66
C SER A 12 30.99 -21.45 8.74
N TYR A 13 30.54 -22.70 8.67
CA TYR A 13 29.35 -23.08 7.91
C TYR A 13 28.09 -22.40 8.46
N ALA A 14 27.90 -22.42 9.78
CA ALA A 14 26.78 -21.73 10.44
C ALA A 14 26.78 -20.23 10.15
N LYS A 15 27.93 -19.55 10.27
CA LYS A 15 28.07 -18.12 9.94
C LYS A 15 27.68 -17.82 8.49
N THR A 16 28.12 -18.67 7.56
CA THR A 16 27.79 -18.53 6.14
C THR A 16 26.29 -18.69 5.90
N LYS A 17 25.67 -19.68 6.57
CA LYS A 17 24.22 -19.91 6.48
C LYS A 17 23.42 -18.74 7.06
N ILE A 18 23.83 -18.20 8.20
CA ILE A 18 23.21 -17.01 8.81
C ILE A 18 23.24 -15.84 7.83
N LYS A 19 24.41 -15.50 7.29
CA LYS A 19 24.58 -14.40 6.34
C LYS A 19 23.72 -14.58 5.08
N PHE A 20 23.57 -15.82 4.60
CA PHE A 20 22.69 -16.14 3.48
C PHE A 20 21.21 -15.91 3.81
N LEU A 21 20.76 -16.34 5.00
CA LEU A 21 19.39 -16.14 5.45
C LEU A 21 19.07 -14.66 5.68
N GLU A 22 19.98 -13.89 6.25
CA GLU A 22 19.84 -12.43 6.41
C GLU A 22 19.65 -11.72 5.07
N ARG A 23 20.43 -12.11 4.05
CA ARG A 23 20.29 -11.58 2.68
C ARG A 23 18.93 -11.92 2.08
N LYS A 24 18.47 -13.17 2.24
CA LYS A 24 17.13 -13.56 1.79
C LYS A 24 16.04 -12.75 2.49
N LEU A 25 16.12 -12.60 3.82
CA LEU A 25 15.16 -11.82 4.60
C LEU A 25 15.12 -10.36 4.13
N SER A 26 16.27 -9.75 3.89
CA SER A 26 16.37 -8.38 3.36
C SER A 26 15.69 -8.25 1.99
N LYS A 27 15.90 -9.23 1.11
CA LYS A 27 15.25 -9.27 -0.21
C LYS A 27 13.73 -9.35 -0.08
N TYR A 28 13.21 -10.26 0.74
CA TYR A 28 11.76 -10.38 0.96
C TYR A 28 11.15 -9.11 1.53
N LYS A 29 11.80 -8.45 2.49
CA LYS A 29 11.33 -7.15 3.00
C LYS A 29 11.27 -6.09 1.91
N LYS A 30 12.27 -6.03 1.03
CA LYS A 30 12.27 -5.08 -0.10
C LYS A 30 11.12 -5.37 -1.06
N GLU A 31 10.91 -6.62 -1.43
CA GLU A 31 9.80 -7.05 -2.29
C GLU A 31 8.44 -6.70 -1.65
N GLU A 32 8.25 -7.01 -0.37
CA GLU A 32 7.03 -6.66 0.37
C GLU A 32 6.79 -5.13 0.36
N THR A 33 7.83 -4.34 0.59
CA THR A 33 7.70 -2.87 0.53
C THR A 33 7.38 -2.36 -0.87
N ALA A 34 7.92 -2.99 -1.92
CA ALA A 34 7.62 -2.63 -3.30
C ALA A 34 6.16 -2.94 -3.66
N GLU A 35 5.66 -4.12 -3.27
CA GLU A 35 4.26 -4.49 -3.47
C GLU A 35 3.31 -3.56 -2.70
N LYS A 36 3.62 -3.21 -1.44
CA LYS A 36 2.83 -2.22 -0.68
C LYS A 36 2.80 -0.86 -1.37
N ARG A 37 3.92 -0.40 -1.94
CA ARG A 37 3.98 0.86 -2.70
C ARG A 37 3.13 0.79 -3.96
N LYS A 38 3.20 -0.32 -4.70
CA LYS A 38 2.40 -0.54 -5.91
C LYS A 38 0.90 -0.55 -5.59
N ALA A 39 0.49 -1.26 -4.55
CA ALA A 39 -0.89 -1.27 -4.08
C ALA A 39 -1.38 0.13 -3.68
N ARG A 40 -0.54 0.91 -2.96
CA ARG A 40 -0.84 2.29 -2.61
C ARG A 40 -0.98 3.19 -3.86
N ALA A 41 -0.09 3.04 -4.83
CA ALA A 41 -0.16 3.80 -6.08
C ALA A 41 -1.47 3.51 -6.84
N HIS A 42 -1.85 2.24 -6.99
CA HIS A 42 -3.14 1.88 -7.60
C HIS A 42 -4.34 2.46 -6.85
N LEU A 43 -4.31 2.46 -5.51
CA LEU A 43 -5.37 3.07 -4.71
C LEU A 43 -5.45 4.58 -4.95
N LEU A 44 -4.31 5.28 -4.96
CA LEU A 44 -4.26 6.72 -5.20
C LEU A 44 -4.71 7.09 -6.60
N ILE A 45 -4.31 6.33 -7.63
CA ILE A 45 -4.78 6.52 -9.01
C ILE A 45 -6.30 6.38 -9.06
N THR A 46 -6.84 5.30 -8.46
CA THR A 46 -8.30 5.08 -8.41
C THR A 46 -9.01 6.25 -7.74
N LYS A 47 -8.45 6.81 -6.66
CA LYS A 47 -9.02 7.97 -5.96
C LYS A 47 -8.90 9.26 -6.77
N GLY A 48 -7.80 9.48 -7.48
CA GLY A 48 -7.61 10.63 -8.38
C GLY A 48 -8.66 10.66 -9.49
N VAL A 49 -8.95 9.50 -10.09
CA VAL A 49 -10.02 9.37 -11.10
C VAL A 49 -11.39 9.79 -10.54
N LEU A 50 -11.67 9.58 -9.25
CA LEU A 50 -12.93 10.05 -8.66
C LEU A 50 -13.01 11.57 -8.57
N LEU A 51 -11.87 12.24 -8.35
CA LEU A 51 -11.82 13.70 -8.32
C LEU A 51 -12.03 14.26 -9.73
N GLU A 52 -11.40 13.64 -10.74
CA GLU A 52 -11.58 13.98 -12.15
C GLU A 52 -13.04 13.81 -12.60
N MET A 53 -13.69 12.70 -12.20
CA MET A 53 -15.13 12.48 -12.46
C MET A 53 -16.03 13.57 -11.88
N LEU A 54 -15.58 14.27 -10.84
CA LEU A 54 -16.31 15.36 -10.19
C LEU A 54 -15.82 16.75 -10.63
N GLY A 55 -14.87 16.84 -11.57
CA GLY A 55 -14.28 18.10 -12.03
C GLY A 55 -13.45 18.82 -10.98
N LEU A 56 -12.88 18.08 -10.01
CA LEU A 56 -12.13 18.62 -8.87
C LEU A 56 -10.61 18.59 -9.09
N GLU A 57 -10.12 18.15 -10.24
CA GLU A 57 -8.69 17.95 -10.50
C GLU A 57 -7.86 19.24 -10.57
N ASN A 58 -8.50 20.38 -10.86
CA ASN A 58 -7.88 21.70 -10.91
C ASN A 58 -8.26 22.59 -9.72
N GLU A 59 -9.04 22.06 -8.76
CA GLU A 59 -9.47 22.80 -7.58
C GLU A 59 -8.34 22.88 -6.54
N ASP A 60 -8.35 23.91 -5.70
CA ASP A 60 -7.33 24.09 -4.67
C ASP A 60 -7.38 22.95 -3.64
N ASN A 61 -6.20 22.46 -3.26
CA ASN A 61 -6.07 21.34 -2.32
C ASN A 61 -6.78 21.63 -0.99
N GLU A 62 -6.72 22.87 -0.52
CA GLU A 62 -7.36 23.36 0.69
C GLU A 62 -8.88 23.29 0.59
N VAL A 63 -9.45 23.60 -0.57
CA VAL A 63 -10.89 23.52 -0.83
C VAL A 63 -11.35 22.07 -0.81
N ILE A 64 -10.65 21.19 -1.54
CA ILE A 64 -10.92 19.75 -1.54
C ILE A 64 -10.80 19.17 -0.13
N LEU A 65 -9.74 19.53 0.60
CA LEU A 65 -9.51 19.07 1.97
C LEU A 65 -10.60 19.56 2.92
N GLY A 66 -11.01 20.83 2.79
CA GLY A 66 -12.12 21.42 3.55
C GLY A 66 -13.42 20.64 3.32
N PHE A 67 -13.77 20.38 2.07
CA PHE A 67 -14.94 19.57 1.73
C PHE A 67 -14.84 18.15 2.29
N LEU A 68 -13.73 17.44 2.06
CA LEU A 68 -13.53 16.08 2.54
C LEU A 68 -13.48 15.99 4.08
N SER A 69 -13.14 17.07 4.79
CA SER A 69 -13.19 17.11 6.25
C SER A 69 -14.62 16.96 6.81
N THR A 70 -15.62 17.30 6.00
CA THR A 70 -17.05 17.14 6.33
C THR A 70 -17.56 15.72 6.11
N PHE A 71 -16.70 14.79 5.65
CA PHE A 71 -17.11 13.44 5.30
C PHE A 71 -17.80 12.72 6.48
N PRO A 72 -18.96 12.09 6.25
CA PRO A 72 -19.74 11.52 7.34
C PRO A 72 -19.01 10.45 8.12
N LYS A 73 -19.21 10.45 9.44
CA LYS A 73 -18.63 9.44 10.32
C LYS A 73 -19.59 8.28 10.58
N SER A 74 -20.91 8.52 10.50
CA SER A 74 -21.93 7.50 10.70
C SER A 74 -22.01 6.52 9.52
N ASN A 75 -22.42 5.28 9.78
CA ASN A 75 -22.57 4.28 8.72
C ASN A 75 -23.76 4.55 7.80
N ASN A 76 -24.85 5.11 8.35
CA ASN A 76 -26.07 5.39 7.57
C ASN A 76 -25.80 6.45 6.49
N GLU A 77 -25.13 7.54 6.85
CA GLU A 77 -24.77 8.58 5.88
C GLU A 77 -23.77 8.06 4.84
N LYS A 78 -22.79 7.23 5.24
CA LYS A 78 -21.87 6.59 4.28
C LYS A 78 -22.60 5.72 3.27
N GLU A 79 -23.62 4.97 3.70
CA GLU A 79 -24.40 4.12 2.79
C GLU A 79 -25.27 4.97 1.84
N TYR A 80 -25.75 6.13 2.28
CA TYR A 80 -26.40 7.12 1.42
C TYR A 80 -25.44 7.70 0.36
N PHE A 81 -24.24 8.15 0.74
CA PHE A 81 -23.26 8.61 -0.27
C PHE A 81 -22.84 7.49 -1.23
N LYS A 82 -22.83 6.24 -0.76
CA LYS A 82 -22.56 5.08 -1.61
C LYS A 82 -23.69 4.81 -2.61
N SER A 83 -24.95 5.06 -2.27
CA SER A 83 -26.04 4.94 -3.26
C SER A 83 -25.92 6.02 -4.34
N ILE A 84 -25.63 7.26 -3.96
CA ILE A 84 -25.35 8.35 -4.91
C ILE A 84 -24.17 7.99 -5.83
N GLY A 85 -23.05 7.54 -5.25
CA GLY A 85 -21.87 7.16 -6.02
C GLY A 85 -22.17 6.05 -7.04
N LYS A 86 -23.01 5.06 -6.69
CA LYS A 86 -23.45 4.01 -7.62
C LYS A 86 -24.22 4.58 -8.81
N GLU A 87 -25.03 5.62 -8.63
CA GLU A 87 -25.77 6.26 -9.71
C GLU A 87 -24.85 7.05 -10.63
N ILE A 88 -23.91 7.82 -10.06
CA ILE A 88 -22.89 8.55 -10.83
C ILE A 88 -22.10 7.58 -11.72
N PHE A 89 -21.63 6.47 -11.16
CA PHE A 89 -20.90 5.46 -11.94
C PHE A 89 -21.72 4.81 -13.05
N LYS A 90 -23.04 4.65 -12.86
CA LYS A 90 -23.92 4.13 -13.92
C LYS A 90 -24.03 5.13 -15.08
N ASN A 91 -24.14 6.41 -14.76
CA ASN A 91 -24.27 7.47 -15.76
C ASN A 91 -22.96 7.69 -16.52
N TYR A 92 -21.81 7.50 -15.87
CA TYR A 92 -20.49 7.61 -16.49
C TYR A 92 -20.14 6.46 -17.45
N LYS A 93 -20.84 5.32 -17.35
CA LYS A 93 -20.63 4.15 -18.23
C LYS A 93 -21.49 4.17 -19.51
N LYS A 94 -22.36 5.17 -19.65
CA LYS A 94 -23.15 5.40 -20.86
C LYS A 94 -22.46 6.45 -21.72
#